data_AF-A0A8T9BPE5-F1
#
_entry.id   AF-A0A8T9BPE5-F1
#
_cell.length_a   1.000
_cell.length_b   1.000
_cell.length_c   1.000
_cell.angle_alpha   90.00
_cell.angle_beta   90.00
_cell.angle_gamma   90.00
#
_symmetry.space_group_name_H-M   'P 1'
#
loop_
_entity.id
_entity.type
_entity.pdbx_description
1 polymer ?
#
loop_
_entity_poly.entity_id
_entity_poly.type
_entity_poly.pdbx_seq_one_letter_code
_entity_poly.pdbx_strand_id
1 'polypeptide(L)'
;MQFSSLFFSLVLATAVVAKGDKNSTSTGTKAVTDKSMCKEMASLNMLVKLASNETKLADKTKNNATKMAEIQAKASNASTMLTTMSSNATLMATCATIDAAAKTDDECESMKSLMKLVSLAGNDTALADKTKNNQTKIDAIKTMATKAQTKLDAMTSNTTLTTACDSLKSTKASKNGTQDAAASASAAASASSTAKAKSAASMLNASVGLISSFVLVAAGMMML
;
A
#
# COMPACT_ATOMS: atom_id res chain seq x y z
N MET A 1 23.28 19.66 33.90
CA MET A 1 22.60 18.52 34.55
C MET A 1 21.84 17.75 33.47
N GLN A 2 22.46 17.02 32.53
CA GLN A 2 23.16 15.74 32.71
C GLN A 2 22.45 14.83 33.72
N PHE A 3 21.46 14.07 33.25
CA PHE A 3 21.13 12.75 33.81
C PHE A 3 20.58 11.84 32.71
N SER A 4 21.19 10.65 32.65
CA SER A 4 20.62 9.41 32.12
C SER A 4 20.73 9.17 30.61
N SER A 5 21.94 9.33 30.10
CA SER A 5 22.50 8.48 29.05
C SER A 5 22.79 7.06 29.58
N LEU A 6 21.78 6.27 29.96
CA LEU A 6 21.95 4.85 30.30
C LEU A 6 20.65 4.09 29.96
N PHE A 7 20.79 2.94 29.28
CA PHE A 7 19.75 1.98 28.86
C PHE A 7 19.22 2.02 27.41
N PHE A 8 20.09 2.14 26.40
CA PHE A 8 19.84 1.47 25.10
C PHE A 8 21.08 0.74 24.56
N SER A 9 21.89 0.21 25.46
CA SER A 9 22.83 -0.88 25.17
C SER A 9 22.16 -2.21 25.52
N LEU A 10 21.23 -2.67 24.68
CA LEU A 10 20.80 -4.07 24.67
C LEU A 10 20.78 -4.60 23.22
N VAL A 11 21.95 -5.12 22.82
CA VAL A 11 22.18 -6.43 22.19
C VAL A 11 21.28 -6.73 20.96
N LEU A 12 21.83 -6.57 19.75
CA LEU A 12 22.39 -7.63 18.90
C LEU A 12 21.47 -8.84 18.65
N ALA A 13 21.06 -8.98 17.38
CA ALA A 13 21.00 -10.21 16.60
C ALA A 13 20.75 -11.53 17.37
N THR A 14 19.48 -11.95 17.42
CA THR A 14 19.15 -13.39 17.46
C THR A 14 18.69 -13.82 16.07
N ALA A 15 19.66 -14.23 15.25
CA ALA A 15 19.38 -15.06 14.10
C ALA A 15 18.88 -16.42 14.61
N VAL A 16 17.56 -16.61 14.68
CA VAL A 16 16.98 -17.95 14.80
C VAL A 16 16.88 -18.53 13.39
N VAL A 17 17.89 -19.30 13.01
CA VAL A 17 17.75 -20.32 11.96
C VAL A 17 16.84 -21.39 12.53
N ALA A 18 15.53 -21.28 12.29
CA ALA A 18 14.59 -22.38 12.46
C ALA A 18 14.53 -23.16 11.14
N LYS A 19 15.42 -24.15 11.02
CA LYS A 19 15.35 -25.18 10.00
C LYS A 19 14.23 -26.14 10.38
N GLY A 20 13.15 -26.09 9.59
CA GLY A 20 12.16 -27.15 9.38
C GLY A 20 11.41 -27.67 10.62
N ASP A 21 10.10 -27.44 10.68
CA ASP A 21 9.14 -28.53 10.58
C ASP A 21 7.69 -28.03 10.48
N LYS A 22 6.90 -28.78 9.71
CA LYS A 22 5.54 -28.45 9.27
C LYS A 22 4.54 -28.63 10.41
N ASN A 23 4.23 -27.59 11.20
CA ASN A 23 2.92 -27.46 11.84
C ASN A 23 2.70 -26.05 12.42
N SER A 24 2.16 -25.11 11.63
CA SER A 24 1.90 -23.74 12.08
C SER A 24 0.62 -23.66 12.91
N THR A 25 0.75 -23.72 14.24
CA THR A 25 -0.16 -23.02 15.14
C THR A 25 0.36 -21.60 15.29
N SER A 26 -0.28 -20.67 14.60
CA SER A 26 0.09 -19.26 14.54
C SER A 26 -0.19 -18.53 15.86
N THR A 27 0.77 -18.50 16.77
CA THR A 27 0.87 -17.41 17.76
C THR A 27 1.85 -16.38 17.22
N GLY A 28 1.43 -15.68 16.17
CA GLY A 28 2.27 -14.75 15.43
C GLY A 28 2.38 -13.40 16.14
N THR A 29 3.36 -13.26 17.02
CA THR A 29 3.85 -11.92 17.42
C THR A 29 4.40 -11.26 16.16
N LYS A 30 3.60 -10.39 15.53
CA LYS A 30 4.07 -9.59 14.39
C LYS A 30 5.26 -8.78 14.88
N ALA A 31 6.39 -8.86 14.17
CA ALA A 31 7.53 -7.99 14.44
C ALA A 31 7.05 -6.53 14.40
N VAL A 32 7.30 -5.79 15.48
CA VAL A 32 7.03 -4.35 15.52
C VAL A 32 8.06 -3.70 14.60
N THR A 33 7.57 -3.15 13.50
CA THR A 33 8.35 -2.37 12.53
C THR A 33 7.95 -0.91 12.65
N ASP A 34 8.81 0.01 12.20
CA ASP A 34 8.46 1.43 12.10
C ASP A 34 7.13 1.62 11.35
N LYS A 35 6.93 0.87 10.26
CA LYS A 35 5.69 0.89 9.48
C LYS A 35 4.45 0.49 10.31
N SER A 36 4.55 -0.52 11.17
CA SER A 36 3.41 -0.89 12.03
C SER A 36 3.13 0.16 13.11
N MET A 37 4.17 0.80 13.67
CA MET A 37 3.99 1.88 14.64
C MET A 37 3.38 3.13 14.01
N CYS A 38 3.82 3.50 12.80
CA CYS A 38 3.23 4.62 12.06
C CYS A 38 1.77 4.35 11.68
N LYS A 39 1.45 3.11 11.30
CA LYS A 39 0.06 2.70 11.02
C LYS A 39 -0.81 2.76 12.28
N GLU A 40 -0.28 2.35 13.42
CA GLU A 40 -0.97 2.44 14.71
C GLU A 40 -1.23 3.90 15.07
N MET A 41 -0.22 4.76 14.97
CA MET A 41 -0.39 6.20 15.15
C MET A 41 -1.46 6.79 14.22
N ALA A 42 -1.42 6.48 12.93
CA ALA A 42 -2.43 6.96 11.98
C ALA A 42 -3.85 6.48 12.36
N SER A 43 -3.99 5.25 12.84
CA SER A 43 -5.26 4.67 13.27
C SER A 43 -5.80 5.36 14.53
N LEU A 44 -4.94 5.63 15.51
CA LEU A 44 -5.28 6.37 16.72
C LEU A 44 -5.71 7.80 16.37
N ASN A 45 -4.98 8.47 15.45
CA ASN A 45 -5.33 9.81 14.98
C ASN A 45 -6.68 9.84 14.27
N MET A 46 -6.99 8.84 13.43
CA MET A 46 -8.31 8.71 12.82
C MET A 46 -9.42 8.51 13.84
N LEU A 47 -9.18 7.73 14.89
CA LEU A 47 -10.15 7.50 15.96
C LEU A 47 -10.46 8.79 16.73
N VAL A 48 -9.43 9.57 17.07
CA VAL A 48 -9.59 10.88 17.69
C VAL A 48 -10.37 11.82 16.78
N LYS A 49 -10.00 11.93 15.49
CA LYS A 49 -10.71 12.78 14.52
C LYS A 49 -12.17 12.37 14.31
N LEU A 50 -12.46 11.07 14.34
CA LEU A 50 -13.84 10.58 14.27
C LEU A 50 -14.62 10.97 15.51
N ALA A 51 -14.07 10.76 16.70
CA ALA A 51 -14.74 11.09 17.95
C ALA A 51 -15.00 12.60 18.12
N SER A 52 -14.11 13.45 17.59
CA SER A 52 -14.27 14.90 17.60
C SER A 52 -15.22 15.44 16.52
N ASN A 53 -15.71 14.60 15.60
CA ASN A 53 -16.70 15.00 14.60
C ASN A 53 -18.05 14.39 14.94
N GLU A 54 -18.89 15.13 15.66
CA GLU A 54 -20.17 14.64 16.19
C GLU A 54 -21.09 14.09 15.10
N THR A 55 -21.18 14.76 13.95
CA THR A 55 -22.02 14.31 12.82
C THR A 55 -21.52 12.97 12.25
N LYS A 56 -20.24 12.86 11.91
CA LYS A 56 -19.66 11.61 11.37
C LYS A 56 -19.71 10.49 12.40
N LEU A 57 -19.54 10.82 13.69
CA LEU A 57 -19.66 9.85 14.77
C LEU A 57 -21.10 9.34 14.91
N ALA A 58 -22.08 10.24 14.91
CA ALA A 58 -23.50 9.91 14.96
C ALA A 58 -23.90 9.05 13.75
N ASP A 59 -23.47 9.41 12.54
CA ASP A 59 -23.73 8.62 11.33
C ASP A 59 -23.12 7.22 11.44
N LYS A 60 -21.86 7.12 11.89
CA LYS A 60 -21.14 5.85 12.03
C LYS A 60 -21.76 4.94 13.08
N THR A 61 -22.28 5.53 14.16
CA THR A 61 -22.91 4.82 15.28
C THR A 61 -24.42 4.64 15.11
N LYS A 62 -25.01 5.19 14.05
CA LYS A 62 -26.47 5.28 13.84
C LYS A 62 -27.18 5.94 15.04
N ASN A 63 -26.61 7.03 15.53
CA ASN A 63 -27.10 7.79 16.68
C ASN A 63 -27.22 6.95 17.98
N ASN A 64 -26.47 5.85 18.08
CA ASN A 64 -26.47 5.03 19.28
C ASN A 64 -25.57 5.65 20.35
N ALA A 65 -26.18 6.24 21.37
CA ALA A 65 -25.49 6.95 22.45
C ALA A 65 -24.41 6.11 23.15
N THR A 66 -24.66 4.82 23.41
CA THR A 66 -23.67 3.92 24.04
C THR A 66 -22.43 3.74 23.18
N LYS A 67 -22.62 3.51 21.87
CA LYS A 67 -21.50 3.37 20.92
C LYS A 67 -20.73 4.67 20.73
N MET A 68 -21.42 5.81 20.77
CA MET A 68 -20.77 7.13 20.72
C MET A 68 -19.87 7.33 21.95
N ALA A 69 -20.38 7.03 23.15
CA ALA A 69 -19.62 7.11 24.39
C ALA A 69 -18.43 6.15 24.40
N GLU A 70 -18.58 4.91 23.93
CA GLU A 70 -17.48 3.96 23.78
C GLU A 70 -16.37 4.47 22.85
N ILE A 71 -16.74 5.06 21.72
CA ILE A 71 -15.77 5.61 20.77
C ILE A 71 -15.08 6.84 21.36
N GLN A 72 -15.79 7.71 22.07
CA GLN A 72 -15.20 8.85 22.78
C GLN A 72 -14.22 8.41 23.89
N ALA A 73 -14.56 7.36 24.64
CA ALA A 73 -13.67 6.78 25.64
C ALA A 73 -12.40 6.20 25.00
N LYS A 74 -12.54 5.42 23.91
CA LYS A 74 -11.40 4.90 23.16
C LYS A 74 -10.56 6.01 22.52
N ALA A 75 -11.19 7.07 22.04
CA ALA A 75 -10.49 8.24 21.50
C ALA A 75 -9.70 8.98 22.59
N SER A 76 -10.21 9.06 23.81
CA SER A 76 -9.48 9.64 24.94
C SER A 76 -8.21 8.84 25.25
N ASN A 77 -8.31 7.51 25.29
CA ASN A 77 -7.14 6.64 25.46
C ASN A 77 -6.16 6.75 24.27
N ALA A 78 -6.70 6.79 23.05
CA ALA A 78 -5.92 6.97 21.83
C ALA A 78 -5.18 8.31 21.80
N SER A 79 -5.78 9.39 22.34
CA SER A 79 -5.12 10.69 22.47
C SER A 79 -3.90 10.61 23.38
N THR A 80 -3.99 9.92 24.51
CA THR A 80 -2.84 9.70 25.41
C THR A 80 -1.75 8.89 24.71
N MET A 81 -2.11 7.80 24.03
CA MET A 81 -1.15 6.98 23.28
C MET A 81 -0.48 7.78 22.15
N LEU A 82 -1.24 8.62 21.44
CA LEU A 82 -0.68 9.54 20.45
C LEU A 82 0.34 10.48 21.07
N THR A 83 0.04 11.12 22.21
CA THR A 83 0.99 12.00 22.89
C THR A 83 2.28 11.26 23.24
N THR A 84 2.19 10.04 23.76
CA THR A 84 3.35 9.21 24.09
C THR A 84 4.16 8.81 22.85
N MET A 85 3.50 8.44 21.76
CA MET A 85 4.21 8.05 20.53
C MET A 85 4.80 9.28 19.82
N SER A 86 4.11 10.42 19.85
CA SER A 86 4.55 11.66 19.22
C SER A 86 5.69 12.37 19.96
N SER A 87 5.94 12.05 21.23
CA SER A 87 7.11 12.59 21.95
C SER A 87 8.43 12.02 21.42
N ASN A 88 8.42 10.95 20.63
CA ASN A 88 9.61 10.43 19.96
C ASN A 88 9.80 11.11 18.59
N ALA A 89 10.65 12.13 18.54
CA ALA A 89 10.90 12.90 17.32
C ALA A 89 11.42 12.06 16.15
N THR A 90 12.27 11.06 16.43
CA THR A 90 12.80 10.15 15.40
C THR A 90 11.67 9.31 14.79
N LEU A 91 10.78 8.76 15.60
CA LEU A 91 9.60 8.03 15.14
C LEU A 91 8.71 8.94 14.29
N MET A 92 8.53 10.21 14.66
CA MET A 92 7.71 11.16 13.88
C MET A 92 8.33 11.47 12.52
N ALA A 93 9.65 11.65 12.45
CA ALA A 93 10.36 11.84 11.18
C ALA A 93 10.25 10.60 10.28
N THR A 94 10.41 9.40 10.85
CA THR A 94 10.25 8.13 10.14
C THR A 94 8.82 7.97 9.62
N CYS A 95 7.80 8.23 10.46
CA CYS A 95 6.41 8.14 10.05
C CYS A 95 6.03 9.15 8.99
N ALA A 96 6.50 10.39 9.08
CA ALA A 96 6.28 11.39 8.03
C ALA A 96 6.84 10.93 6.67
N THR A 97 8.01 10.29 6.67
CA THR A 97 8.63 9.75 5.45
C THR A 97 7.83 8.56 4.90
N ILE A 98 7.42 7.63 5.77
CA ILE A 98 6.61 6.47 5.39
C ILE A 98 5.24 6.92 4.85
N ASP A 99 4.60 7.90 5.49
CA ASP A 99 3.30 8.42 5.09
C ASP A 99 3.40 9.17 3.75
N ALA A 100 4.47 9.94 3.53
CA ALA A 100 4.72 10.59 2.23
C ALA A 100 4.90 9.56 1.11
N ALA A 101 5.67 8.49 1.37
CA ALA A 101 5.86 7.40 0.42
C ALA A 101 4.55 6.65 0.15
N ALA A 102 3.76 6.35 1.19
CA ALA A 102 2.46 5.69 1.06
C ALA A 102 1.45 6.54 0.29
N LYS A 103 1.39 7.85 0.58
CA LYS A 103 0.55 8.80 -0.16
C LYS A 103 0.91 8.84 -1.65
N THR A 104 2.21 8.85 -1.94
CA THR A 104 2.68 8.82 -3.34
C THR A 104 2.25 7.52 -4.02
N ASP A 105 2.37 6.37 -3.34
CA ASP A 105 1.90 5.08 -3.88
C ASP A 105 0.39 5.06 -4.15
N ASP A 106 -0.41 5.59 -3.22
CA ASP A 106 -1.86 5.70 -3.35
C ASP A 106 -2.27 6.65 -4.49
N GLU A 107 -1.54 7.76 -4.68
CA GLU A 107 -1.73 8.67 -5.81
C GLU A 107 -1.42 7.96 -7.13
N CYS A 108 -0.36 7.15 -7.20
CA CYS A 108 -0.03 6.36 -8.38
C CYS A 108 -1.07 5.26 -8.70
N GLU A 109 -1.56 4.53 -7.70
CA GLU A 109 -2.63 3.54 -7.89
C GLU A 109 -3.97 4.21 -8.25
N SER A 110 -4.21 5.42 -7.73
CA SER A 110 -5.34 6.25 -8.15
C SER A 110 -5.23 6.63 -9.62
N MET A 111 -4.07 7.12 -10.08
CA MET A 111 -3.84 7.41 -11.50
C MET A 111 -4.12 6.17 -12.36
N LYS A 112 -3.55 5.02 -11.99
CA LYS A 112 -3.76 3.75 -12.71
C LYS A 112 -5.23 3.35 -12.77
N SER A 113 -5.97 3.54 -11.69
CA SER A 113 -7.40 3.21 -11.61
C SER A 113 -8.24 4.14 -12.49
N LEU A 114 -7.93 5.43 -12.49
CA LEU A 114 -8.56 6.41 -13.36
C LEU A 114 -8.27 6.12 -14.84
N MET A 115 -7.02 5.76 -15.19
CA MET A 115 -6.66 5.39 -16.57
C MET A 115 -7.47 4.18 -17.06
N LYS A 116 -7.64 3.17 -16.20
CA LYS A 116 -8.49 2.01 -16.52
C LYS A 116 -9.95 2.39 -16.72
N LEU A 117 -10.47 3.31 -15.92
CA LEU A 117 -11.86 3.78 -16.04
C LEU A 117 -12.07 4.51 -17.37
N VAL A 118 -11.16 5.42 -17.74
CA VAL A 118 -11.19 6.10 -19.04
C VAL A 118 -11.09 5.09 -20.19
N SER A 119 -10.16 4.15 -20.10
CA SER A 119 -9.98 3.11 -21.12
C SER A 119 -11.21 2.21 -21.27
N LEU A 120 -11.86 1.83 -20.16
CA LEU A 120 -13.10 1.07 -20.18
C LEU A 120 -14.23 1.88 -20.82
N ALA A 121 -14.36 3.17 -20.48
CA ALA A 121 -15.41 4.02 -21.04
C ALA A 121 -15.24 4.31 -22.53
N GLY A 122 -14.00 4.30 -23.04
CA GLY A 122 -13.67 4.43 -24.46
C GLY A 122 -13.77 3.13 -25.25
N ASN A 123 -14.06 1.98 -24.62
CA ASN A 123 -14.26 0.70 -25.29
C ASN A 123 -15.73 0.29 -25.18
N ASP A 124 -16.53 0.68 -26.17
CA ASP A 124 -17.99 0.47 -26.13
C ASP A 124 -18.38 -1.00 -25.98
N THR A 125 -17.65 -1.95 -26.59
CA THR A 125 -17.89 -3.40 -26.43
C THR A 125 -17.64 -3.85 -24.99
N ALA A 126 -16.46 -3.57 -24.44
CA ALA A 126 -16.12 -3.96 -23.07
C ALA A 126 -17.03 -3.27 -22.03
N LEU A 127 -17.45 -2.04 -22.30
CA LEU A 127 -18.38 -1.30 -21.47
C LEU A 127 -19.79 -1.90 -21.52
N ALA A 128 -20.29 -2.23 -22.72
CA ALA A 128 -21.56 -2.91 -22.90
C ALA A 128 -21.57 -4.27 -22.20
N ASP A 129 -20.50 -5.05 -22.34
CA ASP A 129 -20.34 -6.34 -21.66
C ASP A 129 -20.33 -6.18 -20.13
N LYS A 130 -19.56 -5.21 -19.61
CA LYS A 130 -19.43 -4.95 -18.17
C LYS A 130 -20.75 -4.48 -17.55
N THR A 131 -21.54 -3.72 -18.31
CA THR A 131 -22.81 -3.14 -17.86
C THR A 131 -24.01 -4.02 -18.19
N LYS A 132 -23.83 -5.12 -18.93
CA LYS A 132 -24.89 -5.95 -19.51
C LYS A 132 -25.86 -5.13 -20.37
N ASN A 133 -25.31 -4.24 -21.19
CA ASN A 133 -26.05 -3.33 -22.06
C ASN A 133 -27.04 -2.42 -21.31
N ASN A 134 -26.82 -2.17 -20.01
CA ASN A 134 -27.67 -1.28 -19.22
C ASN A 134 -27.28 0.18 -19.47
N GLN A 135 -28.12 0.91 -20.21
CA GLN A 135 -27.84 2.28 -20.62
C GLN A 135 -27.52 3.23 -19.45
N THR A 136 -28.27 3.15 -18.34
CA THR A 136 -28.03 3.98 -17.16
C THR A 136 -26.63 3.76 -16.57
N LYS A 137 -26.15 2.52 -16.55
CA LYS A 137 -24.79 2.21 -16.08
C LYS A 137 -23.72 2.66 -17.07
N ILE A 138 -23.99 2.54 -18.37
CA ILE A 138 -23.11 3.04 -19.44
C ILE A 138 -22.92 4.54 -19.28
N ASP A 139 -24.01 5.30 -19.18
CA ASP A 139 -23.99 6.75 -19.03
C ASP A 139 -23.31 7.20 -17.74
N ALA A 140 -23.57 6.48 -16.64
CA ALA A 140 -22.90 6.72 -15.36
C ALA A 140 -21.38 6.52 -15.46
N ILE A 141 -20.92 5.44 -16.11
CA ILE A 141 -19.49 5.18 -16.29
C ILE A 141 -18.86 6.21 -17.23
N LYS A 142 -19.53 6.59 -18.33
CA LYS A 142 -19.04 7.66 -19.23
C LYS A 142 -18.91 8.99 -18.49
N THR A 143 -19.88 9.34 -17.65
CA THR A 143 -19.82 10.54 -16.79
C THR A 143 -18.67 10.48 -15.79
N MET A 144 -18.47 9.32 -15.13
CA MET A 144 -17.35 9.12 -14.21
C MET A 144 -16.02 9.19 -14.95
N ALA A 145 -15.93 8.68 -16.18
CA ALA A 145 -14.74 8.73 -17.01
C ALA A 145 -14.37 10.15 -17.42
N THR A 146 -15.34 11.03 -17.73
CA THR A 146 -15.04 12.45 -17.98
C THR A 146 -14.42 13.13 -16.76
N LYS A 147 -14.98 12.89 -15.56
CA LYS A 147 -14.39 13.41 -14.30
C LYS A 147 -13.01 12.79 -14.03
N ALA A 148 -12.85 11.50 -14.33
CA ALA A 148 -11.59 10.80 -14.18
C ALA A 148 -10.52 11.34 -15.14
N GLN A 149 -10.89 11.71 -16.36
CA GLN A 149 -9.99 12.34 -17.32
C GLN A 149 -9.49 13.68 -16.81
N THR A 150 -10.37 14.57 -16.34
CA THR A 150 -9.95 15.85 -15.75
C THR A 150 -8.99 15.65 -14.57
N LYS A 151 -9.28 14.68 -13.70
CA LYS A 151 -8.40 14.36 -12.57
C LYS A 151 -7.06 13.77 -13.03
N LEU A 152 -7.07 12.91 -14.06
CA LEU A 152 -5.85 12.38 -14.66
C LEU A 152 -4.99 13.47 -15.26
N ASP A 153 -5.58 14.42 -15.98
CA ASP A 153 -4.85 15.52 -16.61
C ASP A 153 -4.18 16.37 -15.54
N ALA A 154 -4.88 16.65 -14.43
CA ALA A 154 -4.32 17.35 -13.28
C ALA A 154 -3.17 16.57 -12.62
N MET A 155 -3.32 15.25 -12.42
CA MET A 155 -2.28 14.42 -11.81
C MET A 155 -1.06 14.22 -12.72
N THR A 156 -1.28 14.09 -14.03
CA THR A 156 -0.21 13.88 -15.04
C THR A 156 0.55 15.18 -15.31
N SER A 157 -0.11 16.33 -15.18
CA SER A 157 0.56 17.64 -15.24
C SER A 157 1.56 17.86 -14.10
N ASN A 158 1.45 17.10 -13.00
CA ASN A 158 2.45 17.07 -11.94
C ASN A 158 3.58 16.12 -12.32
N THR A 159 4.65 16.68 -12.88
CA THR A 159 5.82 15.91 -13.35
C THR A 159 6.52 15.17 -12.23
N THR A 160 6.63 15.76 -11.03
CA THR A 160 7.20 15.11 -9.84
C THR A 160 6.44 13.84 -9.46
N LEU A 161 5.10 13.92 -9.41
CA LEU A 161 4.25 12.76 -9.14
C LEU A 161 4.41 11.70 -10.22
N THR A 162 4.40 12.09 -11.49
CA THR A 162 4.54 11.14 -12.62
C THR A 162 5.88 10.41 -12.57
N THR A 163 6.99 11.13 -12.36
CA THR A 163 8.33 10.54 -12.19
C THR A 163 8.41 9.62 -10.98
N ALA A 164 7.79 9.99 -9.85
CA ALA A 164 7.74 9.15 -8.67
C ALA A 164 6.96 7.86 -8.95
N CYS A 165 5.83 7.94 -9.65
CA CYS A 165 5.05 6.78 -10.04
C CYS A 165 5.80 5.83 -10.98
N ASP A 166 6.57 6.35 -11.94
CA ASP A 166 7.37 5.53 -12.85
C ASP A 166 8.54 4.84 -12.14
N SER A 167 9.15 5.53 -11.17
CA SER A 167 10.18 4.96 -10.29
C SER A 167 9.60 3.83 -9.44
N LEU A 168 8.42 4.02 -8.84
CA LEU A 168 7.71 3.01 -8.06
C LEU A 168 7.31 1.79 -8.90
N LYS A 169 6.85 1.98 -10.14
CA LYS A 169 6.56 0.87 -11.08
C LYS A 169 7.81 0.01 -11.31
N SER A 170 8.96 0.64 -11.51
CA SER A 170 10.25 -0.04 -11.74
C SER A 170 10.70 -0.83 -10.51
N THR A 171 10.54 -0.27 -9.30
CA THR A 171 10.85 -0.97 -8.05
C THR A 171 9.89 -2.15 -7.76
N LYS A 172 8.59 -2.00 -8.07
CA LYS A 172 7.61 -3.09 -7.91
C LYS A 172 7.83 -4.24 -8.92
N ALA A 173 8.24 -3.92 -10.15
CA ALA A 173 8.58 -4.92 -11.16
C ALA A 173 9.83 -5.74 -10.78
N SER A 174 10.84 -5.10 -10.18
CA SER A 174 12.05 -5.79 -9.69
C SER A 174 11.75 -6.76 -8.53
N LYS A 175 10.83 -6.42 -7.61
CA LYS A 175 10.43 -7.33 -6.51
C LYS A 175 9.65 -8.58 -6.96
N ASN A 176 9.10 -8.57 -8.16
CA ASN A 176 8.42 -9.72 -8.75
C ASN A 176 9.34 -10.56 -9.66
N GLY A 177 10.63 -10.20 -9.75
CA GLY A 177 11.63 -10.80 -10.63
C GLY A 177 12.91 -11.21 -9.91
N THR A 178 12.86 -11.60 -8.65
CA THR A 178 14.03 -12.15 -7.94
C THR A 178 13.69 -13.45 -7.21
N GLN A 179 13.44 -14.48 -8.02
CA GLN A 179 13.85 -15.85 -7.74
C GLN A 179 14.69 -16.30 -8.94
N ASP A 180 15.88 -15.74 -9.09
CA ASP A 180 17.12 -16.43 -9.46
C ASP A 180 18.26 -15.40 -9.41
N ALA A 181 19.50 -15.84 -9.26
CA ALA A 181 20.70 -15.01 -9.07
C ALA A 181 20.87 -14.31 -7.70
N ALA A 182 20.80 -15.09 -6.62
CA ALA A 182 21.61 -14.83 -5.42
C ALA A 182 22.37 -16.10 -5.02
N ALA A 183 23.19 -16.60 -5.94
CA ALA A 183 24.30 -17.49 -5.62
C ALA A 183 25.54 -16.95 -6.33
N SER A 184 26.61 -16.77 -5.56
CA SER A 184 27.98 -16.45 -5.99
C SER A 184 28.36 -14.98 -5.99
N ALA A 185 28.57 -14.45 -4.78
CA ALA A 185 29.60 -13.43 -4.54
C ALA A 185 30.35 -13.77 -3.25
N SER A 186 30.99 -14.94 -3.23
CA SER A 186 32.05 -15.29 -2.29
C SER A 186 33.09 -16.12 -3.03
N ALA A 187 34.22 -15.50 -3.35
CA ALA A 187 35.54 -16.09 -3.61
C ALA A 187 36.24 -15.36 -4.78
N ALA A 188 36.81 -14.19 -4.49
CA ALA A 188 37.99 -13.75 -5.20
C ALA A 188 39.21 -14.43 -4.55
N ALA A 189 39.63 -15.57 -5.10
CA ALA A 189 41.00 -16.06 -4.95
C ALA A 189 41.31 -17.12 -6.02
N SER A 190 42.21 -16.72 -6.91
CA SER A 190 43.20 -17.55 -7.61
C SER A 190 42.75 -18.40 -8.81
N ALA A 191 43.30 -18.01 -9.95
CA ALA A 191 43.29 -18.68 -11.23
C ALA A 191 43.94 -20.07 -11.20
N SER A 192 43.36 -21.03 -11.91
CA SER A 192 44.09 -21.94 -12.82
C SER A 192 43.13 -22.76 -13.69
N SER A 193 43.27 -22.54 -14.99
CA SER A 193 43.26 -23.48 -16.13
C SER A 193 42.11 -24.50 -16.36
N THR A 194 41.61 -24.42 -17.61
CA THR A 194 41.33 -25.54 -18.53
C THR A 194 39.86 -25.97 -18.78
N ALA A 195 39.48 -25.78 -20.05
CA ALA A 195 38.62 -26.61 -20.90
C ALA A 195 37.07 -26.57 -20.83
N LYS A 196 36.52 -25.93 -21.88
CA LYS A 196 35.85 -26.56 -23.05
C LYS A 196 34.36 -26.96 -22.96
N ALA A 197 33.64 -26.44 -23.97
CA ALA A 197 32.43 -26.96 -24.65
C ALA A 197 31.08 -26.88 -23.92
N LYS A 198 29.91 -26.72 -24.55
CA LYS A 198 29.49 -26.43 -25.95
C LYS A 198 27.96 -26.29 -25.93
N SER A 199 27.45 -25.23 -26.57
CA SER A 199 26.22 -25.04 -27.38
C SER A 199 24.87 -25.72 -27.07
N ALA A 200 23.82 -25.00 -27.53
CA ALA A 200 22.48 -25.41 -27.96
C ALA A 200 21.36 -25.27 -26.91
N ALA A 201 20.15 -24.80 -27.21
CA ALA A 201 19.56 -24.14 -28.37
C ALA A 201 18.18 -23.61 -27.93
N SER A 202 17.63 -22.70 -28.74
CA SER A 202 16.28 -22.13 -28.74
C SER A 202 15.15 -23.03 -28.21
N MET A 203 14.12 -22.41 -27.62
CA MET A 203 12.74 -22.49 -28.12
C MET A 203 11.88 -21.32 -27.63
N LEU A 204 11.09 -20.80 -28.57
CA LEU A 204 10.02 -19.83 -28.43
C LEU A 204 8.87 -20.41 -27.59
N ASN A 205 8.14 -19.58 -26.83
CA ASN A 205 6.67 -19.68 -26.88
C ASN A 205 5.97 -18.41 -26.39
N ALA A 206 4.84 -18.16 -27.05
CA ALA A 206 4.07 -16.95 -27.13
C ALA A 206 3.16 -16.64 -25.93
N SER A 207 2.85 -15.35 -25.88
CA SER A 207 1.83 -14.64 -25.12
C SER A 207 0.42 -15.24 -25.22
N VAL A 208 -0.24 -15.47 -24.10
CA VAL A 208 -1.72 -15.48 -24.01
C VAL A 208 -2.14 -14.82 -22.69
N GLY A 209 -2.96 -13.78 -22.81
CA GLY A 209 -3.46 -12.96 -21.71
C GLY A 209 -4.56 -13.65 -20.89
N LEU A 210 -4.52 -13.41 -19.59
CA LEU A 210 -5.56 -13.82 -18.64
C LEU A 210 -6.14 -12.57 -17.97
N ILE A 211 -7.32 -12.19 -18.45
CA ILE A 211 -8.17 -11.12 -17.93
C ILE A 211 -8.83 -11.65 -16.65
N SER A 212 -8.32 -11.23 -15.49
CA SER A 212 -8.85 -11.64 -14.18
C SER A 212 -9.83 -10.59 -13.63
N SER A 213 -10.97 -11.12 -13.21
CA SER A 213 -12.21 -10.48 -12.75
C SER A 213 -12.02 -9.52 -11.57
N PHE A 214 -12.49 -8.28 -11.72
CA PHE A 214 -12.70 -7.37 -10.58
C PHE A 214 -14.17 -6.96 -10.45
N VAL A 215 -14.72 -7.36 -9.30
CA VAL A 215 -15.99 -6.94 -8.71
C VAL A 215 -15.84 -5.47 -8.28
N LEU A 216 -16.63 -4.59 -8.89
CA LEU A 216 -16.67 -3.17 -8.55
C LEU A 216 -17.83 -2.96 -7.56
N VAL A 217 -17.45 -2.71 -6.31
CA VAL A 217 -18.34 -2.25 -5.23
C VAL A 217 -18.77 -0.82 -5.54
N ALA A 218 -20.07 -0.61 -5.66
CA ALA A 218 -20.67 0.70 -5.88
C ALA A 218 -20.52 1.57 -4.62
N ALA A 219 -19.76 2.66 -4.73
CA ALA A 219 -19.78 3.74 -3.75
C ALA A 219 -20.86 4.75 -4.15
N GLY A 220 -21.88 4.87 -3.30
CA GLY A 220 -22.98 5.82 -3.46
C GLY A 220 -22.52 7.27 -3.37
N MET A 221 -23.11 8.08 -4.24
CA MET A 221 -23.05 9.53 -4.25
C MET A 221 -23.69 10.09 -2.97
N MET A 222 -23.00 10.98 -2.28
CA MET A 222 -23.68 12.05 -1.54
C MET A 222 -23.32 13.38 -2.20
N MET A 223 -24.37 14.11 -2.52
CA MET A 223 -24.35 15.47 -3.05
C MET A 223 -23.69 16.43 -2.06
N LEU A 224 -22.85 17.30 -2.60
CA LEU A 224 -22.71 18.70 -2.22
C LEU A 224 -22.26 19.46 -3.47
#